data_AF-A0A931FAI4-F1
#
_entry.id   AF-A0A931FAI4-F1
#
_cell.length_a   1.000
_cell.length_b   1.000
_cell.length_c   1.000
_cell.angle_alpha   90.00
_cell.angle_beta   90.00
_cell.angle_gamma   90.00
#
_symmetry.space_group_name_H-M   'P 1'
#
loop_
_entity.id
_entity.type
_entity.pdbx_description
1 polymer ?
#
loop_
_entity_poly.entity_id
_entity_poly.type
_entity_poly.pdbx_seq_one_letter_code
_entity_poly.pdbx_strand_id
1 'polypeptide(L)'
;MKKILALGLVLAFALTFSFAAQAHYEYADDYADATYRGIFADGDSIQVNVQFTIEDNTFTNLSFRHLYYGGEDYYDHDEGTFYELRLQHEEALEYLEGKEISAADDLFNGEDVVEEYAEVDGFTAATMRSNKIVSAIRDALNRGPYSY
;
A
#
# COMPACT_ATOMS: atom_id res chain seq x y z
N MET A 1 36.23 62.66 37.32
CA MET A 1 34.76 62.87 37.38
C MET A 1 34.27 63.40 36.04
N LYS A 2 33.40 62.64 35.38
CA LYS A 2 32.34 63.00 34.39
C LYS A 2 32.30 61.95 33.28
N LYS A 3 31.28 61.11 33.38
CA LYS A 3 30.77 60.19 32.37
C LYS A 3 30.20 61.03 31.21
N ILE A 4 30.47 60.67 29.97
CA ILE A 4 29.62 61.02 28.83
C ILE A 4 29.38 59.76 28.00
N LEU A 5 28.10 59.55 27.73
CA LEU A 5 27.44 58.42 27.09
C LEU A 5 28.11 57.97 25.78
N ALA A 6 28.31 56.66 25.65
CA ALA A 6 28.47 56.02 24.34
C ALA A 6 27.10 55.62 23.80
N LEU A 7 26.83 56.19 22.64
CA LEU A 7 25.74 56.03 21.70
C LEU A 7 25.38 54.55 21.44
N GLY A 8 24.09 54.22 21.53
CA GLY A 8 23.55 52.89 21.30
C GLY A 8 23.73 52.43 19.85
N LEU A 9 24.37 51.27 19.69
CA LEU A 9 24.45 50.53 18.44
C LEU A 9 23.21 49.65 18.32
N VAL A 10 22.40 49.91 17.29
CA VAL A 10 21.34 49.02 16.84
C VAL A 10 21.99 47.74 16.33
N LEU A 11 21.67 46.59 16.94
CA LEU A 11 21.90 45.29 16.33
C LEU A 11 20.56 44.58 16.21
N ALA A 12 20.05 44.55 14.98
CA ALA A 12 18.91 43.75 14.59
C ALA A 12 19.25 42.28 14.85
N PHE A 13 18.55 41.66 15.79
CA PHE A 13 18.65 40.22 16.04
C PHE A 13 17.84 39.52 14.94
N ALA A 14 18.47 39.28 13.80
CA ALA A 14 18.00 38.29 12.85
C ALA A 14 18.10 36.92 13.54
N LEU A 15 16.98 36.45 14.10
CA LEU A 15 16.85 35.07 14.52
C LEU A 15 16.81 34.22 13.25
N THR A 16 17.99 33.76 12.84
CA THR A 16 18.16 32.65 11.91
C THR A 16 17.53 31.43 12.54
N PHE A 17 16.29 31.12 12.14
CA PHE A 17 15.72 29.81 12.39
C PHE A 17 16.37 28.86 11.38
N SER A 18 17.44 28.19 11.81
CA SER A 18 18.01 27.06 11.09
C SER A 18 17.89 25.81 11.92
N PHE A 19 17.55 24.74 11.21
CA PHE A 19 17.63 23.33 11.58
C PHE A 19 16.52 22.75 12.47
N ALA A 20 15.46 22.32 11.80
CA ALA A 20 15.22 20.88 11.70
C ALA A 20 14.66 20.61 10.30
N ALA A 21 15.53 20.26 9.35
CA ALA A 21 15.08 19.41 8.26
C ALA A 21 14.54 18.16 8.96
N GLN A 22 13.24 17.96 8.89
CA GLN A 22 12.61 16.73 9.32
C GLN A 22 13.39 15.59 8.66
N ALA A 23 14.10 14.78 9.44
CA ALA A 23 14.65 13.55 8.92
C ALA A 23 13.45 12.73 8.46
N HIS A 24 13.18 12.73 7.16
CA HIS A 24 12.44 11.64 6.54
C HIS A 24 13.30 10.41 6.81
N TYR A 25 12.83 9.55 7.71
CA TYR A 25 13.37 8.21 7.82
C TYR A 25 12.91 7.48 6.56
N GLU A 26 13.67 7.62 5.49
CA GLU A 26 13.55 6.82 4.28
C GLU A 26 13.97 5.41 4.66
N TYR A 27 12.99 4.63 5.07
CA TYR A 27 13.12 3.19 5.28
C TYR A 27 12.14 2.49 4.33
N ALA A 28 12.20 2.86 3.06
CA ALA A 28 11.81 1.94 2.00
C ALA A 28 13.12 1.29 1.55
N ASP A 29 13.26 -0.02 1.75
CA ASP A 29 14.19 -0.76 0.91
C ASP A 29 13.71 -0.50 -0.52
N ASP A 30 14.48 0.22 -1.32
CA ASP A 30 14.16 0.43 -2.74
C ASP A 30 14.04 -0.94 -3.39
N TYR A 31 12.83 -1.34 -3.74
CA TYR A 31 12.60 -2.58 -4.44
C TYR A 31 13.08 -2.42 -5.89
N ALA A 32 13.71 -3.46 -6.43
CA ALA A 32 14.18 -3.44 -7.81
C ALA A 32 13.02 -3.28 -8.79
N ASP A 33 13.21 -2.48 -9.84
CA ASP A 33 12.27 -2.36 -10.95
C ASP A 33 12.10 -3.71 -11.66
N ALA A 34 10.99 -4.38 -11.40
CA ALA A 34 10.74 -5.73 -11.87
C ALA A 34 9.27 -6.13 -11.66
N THR A 35 8.88 -7.25 -12.26
CA THR A 35 7.65 -7.94 -11.88
C THR A 35 7.85 -8.75 -10.61
N TYR A 36 6.89 -8.69 -9.71
CA TYR A 36 6.81 -9.47 -8.48
C TYR A 36 5.55 -10.33 -8.51
N ARG A 37 5.61 -11.50 -7.88
CA ARG A 37 4.45 -12.40 -7.77
C ARG A 37 4.37 -12.98 -6.37
N GLY A 38 3.21 -12.83 -5.77
CA GLY A 38 2.89 -13.11 -4.37
C GLY A 38 1.76 -14.10 -4.21
N ILE A 39 1.76 -14.89 -3.14
CA ILE A 39 0.60 -15.73 -2.80
C ILE A 39 0.23 -15.59 -1.32
N PHE A 40 -1.06 -15.75 -1.06
CA PHE A 40 -1.56 -16.13 0.26
C PHE A 40 -2.23 -17.50 0.12
N ALA A 41 -1.74 -18.47 0.87
CA ALA A 41 -2.29 -19.81 0.96
C ALA A 41 -2.76 -20.08 2.39
N ASP A 42 -3.91 -20.75 2.50
CA ASP A 42 -4.47 -21.20 3.77
C ASP A 42 -5.14 -22.56 3.56
N GLY A 43 -4.84 -23.48 4.47
CA GLY A 43 -5.09 -24.91 4.29
C GLY A 43 -4.32 -25.49 3.10
N ASP A 44 -5.04 -26.12 2.18
CA ASP A 44 -4.56 -26.74 0.95
C ASP A 44 -4.84 -25.89 -0.30
N SER A 45 -5.29 -24.64 -0.12
CA SER A 45 -5.68 -23.74 -1.20
C SER A 45 -4.82 -22.49 -1.26
N ILE A 46 -4.40 -22.11 -2.47
CA ILE A 46 -3.95 -20.74 -2.73
C ILE A 46 -5.21 -19.91 -2.84
N GLN A 47 -5.42 -18.95 -1.94
CA GLN A 47 -6.64 -18.14 -1.94
C GLN A 47 -6.45 -16.81 -2.66
N VAL A 48 -5.22 -16.28 -2.65
CA VAL A 48 -4.86 -15.07 -3.40
C VAL A 48 -3.52 -15.33 -4.10
N ASN A 49 -3.46 -15.04 -5.39
CA ASN A 49 -2.22 -14.92 -6.14
C ASN A 49 -2.22 -13.57 -6.83
N VAL A 50 -1.28 -12.70 -6.48
CA VAL A 50 -1.17 -11.34 -7.02
C VAL A 50 0.11 -11.20 -7.82
N GLN A 51 0.04 -10.47 -8.93
CA GLN A 51 1.20 -10.02 -9.66
C GLN A 51 1.12 -8.51 -9.85
N PHE A 52 2.27 -7.87 -9.71
CA PHE A 52 2.45 -6.45 -9.95
C PHE A 52 3.86 -6.20 -10.47
N THR A 53 4.07 -5.04 -11.07
CA THR A 53 5.39 -4.51 -11.39
C THR A 53 5.70 -3.39 -10.40
N ILE A 54 6.98 -3.25 -10.06
CA ILE A 54 7.50 -2.06 -9.38
C ILE A 54 8.27 -1.26 -10.42
N GLU A 55 7.97 0.04 -10.52
CA GLU A 55 8.72 1.03 -11.28
C GLU A 55 8.89 2.26 -10.39
N ASP A 56 10.12 2.72 -10.15
CA ASP A 56 10.40 3.86 -9.27
C ASP A 56 9.72 3.72 -7.89
N ASN A 57 9.87 2.54 -7.28
CA ASN A 57 9.28 2.16 -5.99
C ASN A 57 7.74 2.37 -5.91
N THR A 58 7.07 2.29 -7.06
CA THR A 58 5.64 2.50 -7.23
C THR A 58 5.01 1.26 -7.85
N PHE A 59 3.81 0.93 -7.38
CA PHE A 59 2.97 -0.13 -7.91
C PHE A 59 2.51 0.18 -9.35
N THR A 60 2.76 -0.73 -10.29
CA THR A 60 2.23 -0.67 -11.66
C THR A 60 1.72 -2.04 -12.13
N ASN A 61 0.74 -2.04 -13.04
CA ASN A 61 0.25 -3.26 -13.72
C ASN A 61 -0.18 -4.38 -12.76
N LEU A 62 -1.03 -4.01 -11.79
CA LEU A 62 -1.52 -4.90 -10.74
C LEU A 62 -2.63 -5.82 -11.26
N SER A 63 -2.57 -7.11 -10.92
CA SER A 63 -3.62 -8.06 -11.26
C SER A 63 -3.60 -9.28 -10.36
N PHE A 64 -4.77 -9.88 -10.14
CA PHE A 64 -4.83 -11.24 -9.61
C PHE A 64 -4.54 -12.26 -10.71
N ARG A 65 -3.79 -13.29 -10.35
CA ARG A 65 -3.62 -14.52 -11.12
C ARG A 65 -4.53 -15.64 -10.64
N HIS A 66 -5.06 -15.51 -9.43
CA HIS A 66 -6.02 -16.44 -8.84
C HIS A 66 -6.69 -15.79 -7.62
N LEU A 67 -8.00 -15.98 -7.49
CA LEU A 67 -8.80 -15.61 -6.32
C LEU A 67 -9.74 -16.77 -5.99
N TYR A 68 -9.57 -17.36 -4.82
CA TYR A 68 -10.28 -18.58 -4.45
C TYR A 68 -10.67 -18.60 -2.98
N TYR A 69 -11.84 -19.17 -2.71
CA TYR A 69 -12.25 -19.48 -1.35
C TYR A 69 -13.34 -20.52 -1.24
N GLY A 70 -13.21 -21.39 -0.24
CA GLY A 70 -14.33 -22.20 0.22
C GLY A 70 -14.89 -23.15 -0.84
N GLY A 71 -14.08 -23.55 -1.82
CA GLY A 71 -14.54 -24.35 -2.96
C GLY A 71 -14.60 -23.58 -4.28
N GLU A 72 -14.64 -22.26 -4.22
CA GLU A 72 -15.09 -21.41 -5.34
C GLU A 72 -13.93 -20.56 -5.89
N ASP A 73 -13.68 -20.67 -7.20
CA ASP A 73 -12.83 -19.72 -7.93
C ASP A 73 -13.69 -18.54 -8.36
N TYR A 74 -13.28 -17.33 -7.99
CA TYR A 74 -14.10 -16.14 -8.19
C TYR A 74 -14.25 -15.78 -9.68
N TYR A 75 -13.35 -16.26 -10.55
CA TYR A 75 -13.42 -16.04 -11.99
C TYR A 75 -14.40 -16.97 -12.72
N ASP A 76 -14.94 -17.99 -12.04
CA ASP A 76 -15.96 -18.88 -12.61
C ASP A 76 -17.39 -18.29 -12.51
N HIS A 77 -17.53 -17.09 -11.91
CA HIS A 77 -18.81 -16.43 -11.67
C HIS A 77 -18.89 -15.09 -12.40
N ASP A 78 -19.95 -14.89 -13.18
CA ASP A 78 -20.25 -13.63 -13.88
C ASP A 78 -21.28 -12.75 -13.14
N GLU A 79 -21.92 -13.27 -12.09
CA GLU A 79 -22.88 -12.57 -11.24
C GLU A 79 -22.93 -13.18 -9.82
N GLY A 80 -23.58 -12.49 -8.88
CA GLY A 80 -23.77 -12.96 -7.50
C GLY A 80 -22.57 -12.73 -6.57
N THR A 81 -22.61 -13.32 -5.37
CA THR A 81 -21.69 -13.00 -4.27
C THR A 81 -20.22 -13.17 -4.65
N PHE A 82 -19.82 -14.24 -5.35
CA PHE A 82 -18.41 -14.45 -5.71
C PHE A 82 -17.92 -13.50 -6.80
N TYR A 83 -18.79 -13.10 -7.72
CA TYR A 83 -18.50 -12.05 -8.68
C TYR A 83 -18.32 -10.68 -7.99
N GLU A 84 -19.22 -10.33 -7.07
CA GLU A 84 -19.11 -9.08 -6.29
C GLU A 84 -17.88 -9.07 -5.38
N LEU A 85 -17.53 -10.21 -4.78
CA LEU A 85 -16.28 -10.36 -4.03
C LEU A 85 -15.06 -10.20 -4.94
N ARG A 86 -15.09 -10.69 -6.19
CA ARG A 86 -14.02 -10.42 -7.16
C ARG A 86 -13.84 -8.92 -7.39
N LEU A 87 -14.94 -8.20 -7.64
CA LEU A 87 -14.92 -6.75 -7.86
C LEU A 87 -14.38 -6.00 -6.63
N GLN A 88 -14.79 -6.41 -5.42
CA GLN A 88 -14.25 -5.87 -4.16
C GLN A 88 -12.73 -6.03 -4.06
N HIS A 89 -12.17 -7.17 -4.49
CA HIS A 89 -10.72 -7.38 -4.46
C HIS A 89 -10.02 -6.56 -5.56
N GLU A 90 -10.63 -6.45 -6.74
CA GLU A 90 -10.11 -5.68 -7.86
C GLU A 90 -10.06 -4.17 -7.54
N GLU A 91 -11.08 -3.63 -6.87
CA GLU A 91 -11.11 -2.25 -6.37
C GLU A 91 -9.94 -1.98 -5.40
N ALA A 92 -9.65 -2.93 -4.50
CA ALA A 92 -8.51 -2.82 -3.59
C ALA A 92 -7.14 -2.85 -4.31
N LEU A 93 -7.01 -3.57 -5.44
CA LEU A 93 -5.80 -3.51 -6.27
C LEU A 93 -5.71 -2.19 -7.04
N GLU A 94 -6.84 -1.73 -7.59
CA GLU A 94 -6.90 -0.47 -8.34
C GLU A 94 -6.49 0.72 -7.49
N TYR A 95 -6.87 0.72 -6.21
CA TYR A 95 -6.40 1.71 -5.24
C TYR A 95 -4.87 1.82 -5.18
N LEU A 96 -4.14 0.70 -5.31
CA LEU A 96 -2.69 0.69 -5.20
C LEU A 96 -1.98 1.16 -6.47
N GLU A 97 -2.64 1.16 -7.63
CA GLU A 97 -2.01 1.53 -8.91
C GLU A 97 -1.47 2.97 -8.86
N GLY A 98 -0.20 3.13 -9.19
CA GLY A 98 0.49 4.42 -9.16
C GLY A 98 0.85 4.95 -7.76
N LYS A 99 0.66 4.15 -6.70
CA LYS A 99 1.08 4.49 -5.33
C LYS A 99 2.41 3.84 -4.96
N GLU A 100 3.13 4.46 -4.03
CA GLU A 100 4.34 3.88 -3.45
C GLU A 100 4.06 2.53 -2.78
N ILE A 101 5.06 1.64 -2.70
CA ILE A 101 4.89 0.27 -2.16
C ILE A 101 4.34 0.26 -0.73
N SER A 102 4.60 1.30 0.07
CA SER A 102 4.06 1.43 1.43
C SER A 102 2.54 1.55 1.48
N ALA A 103 1.88 1.97 0.40
CA ALA A 103 0.42 2.05 0.33
C ALA A 103 -0.27 0.68 0.47
N ALA A 104 0.46 -0.42 0.32
CA ALA A 104 -0.07 -1.75 0.64
C ALA A 104 -0.57 -1.84 2.09
N ASP A 105 0.02 -1.11 3.04
CA ASP A 105 -0.45 -1.10 4.42
C ASP A 105 -1.78 -0.35 4.60
N ASP A 106 -2.19 0.50 3.67
CA ASP A 106 -3.51 1.17 3.71
C ASP A 106 -4.64 0.14 3.60
N LEU A 107 -4.39 -0.99 2.92
CA LEU A 107 -5.36 -2.09 2.79
C LEU A 107 -5.72 -2.73 4.14
N PHE A 108 -4.95 -2.56 5.22
CA PHE A 108 -5.37 -3.00 6.56
C PHE A 108 -6.63 -2.28 7.04
N ASN A 109 -6.87 -1.07 6.55
CA ASN A 109 -8.07 -0.28 6.82
C ASN A 109 -9.01 -0.36 5.61
N GLY A 110 -9.48 -1.56 5.29
CA GLY A 110 -10.22 -1.84 4.05
C GLY A 110 -11.46 -0.98 3.79
N GLU A 111 -12.08 -0.41 4.84
CA GLU A 111 -13.21 0.52 4.73
C GLU A 111 -12.85 1.86 4.07
N ASP A 112 -11.58 2.29 4.15
CA ASP A 112 -11.10 3.54 3.56
C ASP A 112 -10.58 3.37 2.11
N VAL A 113 -10.57 2.12 1.61
CA VAL A 113 -9.97 1.77 0.32
C VAL A 113 -11.00 1.26 -0.68
N VAL A 114 -11.98 0.47 -0.22
CA VAL A 114 -13.05 -0.08 -1.04
C VAL A 114 -14.31 0.73 -0.77
N GLU A 115 -14.79 1.47 -1.77
CA GLU A 115 -15.95 2.36 -1.66
C GLU A 115 -17.20 1.72 -2.29
N GLU A 116 -17.10 1.23 -3.54
CA GLU A 116 -18.25 0.73 -4.30
C GLU A 116 -18.72 -0.64 -3.79
N TYR A 117 -17.77 -1.53 -3.50
CA TYR A 117 -18.05 -2.88 -3.03
C TYR A 117 -17.77 -3.05 -1.53
N ALA A 118 -17.90 -1.97 -0.75
CA ALA A 118 -17.59 -1.97 0.69
C ALA A 118 -18.38 -3.02 1.50
N GLU A 119 -19.57 -3.39 1.04
CA GLU A 119 -20.38 -4.48 1.59
C GLU A 119 -20.90 -5.38 0.47
N VAL A 120 -20.61 -6.67 0.56
CA VAL A 120 -21.06 -7.72 -0.36
C VAL A 120 -21.74 -8.80 0.46
N ASP A 121 -23.08 -8.91 0.41
CA ASP A 121 -23.91 -9.91 1.13
C ASP A 121 -23.30 -10.50 2.43
N GLY A 122 -23.16 -9.68 3.47
CA GLY A 122 -22.64 -10.10 4.77
C GLY A 122 -21.10 -10.17 4.89
N PHE A 123 -20.37 -9.88 3.82
CA PHE A 123 -18.94 -9.63 3.79
C PHE A 123 -18.69 -8.12 3.75
N THR A 124 -18.15 -7.56 4.83
CA THR A 124 -17.72 -6.15 4.84
C THR A 124 -16.29 -6.01 4.35
N ALA A 125 -15.92 -4.81 3.91
CA ALA A 125 -14.56 -4.46 3.55
C ALA A 125 -13.59 -4.52 4.76
N ALA A 126 -14.10 -4.46 6.00
CA ALA A 126 -13.32 -4.72 7.22
C ALA A 126 -13.23 -6.22 7.57
N THR A 127 -14.23 -7.03 7.18
CA THR A 127 -14.15 -8.49 7.16
C THR A 127 -13.31 -9.00 5.97
N MET A 128 -12.82 -8.07 5.12
CA MET A 128 -12.07 -8.42 3.92
C MET A 128 -10.84 -9.24 4.23
N ARG A 129 -10.56 -9.99 3.19
CA ARG A 129 -9.28 -10.60 2.84
C ARG A 129 -8.25 -9.56 2.37
N SER A 130 -8.39 -8.27 2.67
CA SER A 130 -7.37 -7.25 2.39
C SER A 130 -6.06 -7.67 3.02
N ASN A 131 -6.14 -8.24 4.23
CA ASN A 131 -5.03 -8.87 4.93
C ASN A 131 -4.37 -10.00 4.11
N LYS A 132 -5.14 -10.75 3.31
CA LYS A 132 -4.63 -11.78 2.40
C LYS A 132 -3.95 -11.15 1.18
N ILE A 133 -4.49 -10.05 0.64
CA ILE A 133 -3.84 -9.28 -0.43
C ILE A 133 -2.50 -8.73 0.08
N VAL A 134 -2.49 -8.07 1.25
CA VAL A 134 -1.26 -7.56 1.87
C VAL A 134 -0.27 -8.67 2.16
N SER A 135 -0.73 -9.80 2.68
CA SER A 135 0.13 -10.96 2.91
C SER A 135 0.74 -11.49 1.61
N ALA A 136 -0.03 -11.55 0.52
CA ALA A 136 0.47 -11.96 -0.78
C ALA A 136 1.47 -10.95 -1.35
N ILE A 137 1.21 -9.64 -1.23
CA ILE A 137 2.16 -8.58 -1.62
C ILE A 137 3.47 -8.72 -0.84
N ARG A 138 3.41 -8.84 0.49
CA ARG A 138 4.60 -9.03 1.34
C ARG A 138 5.37 -10.28 0.97
N ASP A 139 4.67 -11.37 0.69
CA ASP A 139 5.29 -12.59 0.20
C ASP A 139 5.96 -12.40 -1.17
N ALA A 140 5.40 -11.59 -2.07
CA ALA A 140 6.05 -11.21 -3.33
C ALA A 140 7.34 -10.42 -3.08
N LEU A 141 7.27 -9.39 -2.23
CA LEU A 141 8.39 -8.51 -1.89
C LEU A 141 9.52 -9.29 -1.21
N ASN A 142 9.21 -10.17 -0.27
CA ASN A 142 10.17 -11.02 0.43
C ASN A 142 10.88 -12.03 -0.49
N ARG A 143 10.20 -12.48 -1.55
CA ARG A 143 10.77 -13.40 -2.55
C ARG A 143 11.64 -12.68 -3.58
N GLY A 144 11.44 -11.36 -3.73
CA GLY A 144 12.12 -10.55 -4.74
C GLY A 144 11.52 -10.71 -6.14
N PRO A 145 12.21 -10.19 -7.17
CA PRO A 145 11.76 -10.24 -8.55
C PRO A 145 11.38 -11.64 -9.02
N TYR A 146 10.21 -11.74 -9.66
CA TYR A 146 9.74 -12.95 -10.31
C TYR A 146 10.50 -13.19 -11.62
N SER A 147 11.43 -14.14 -11.60
CA SER A 147 12.16 -14.60 -12.80
C SER A 147 11.86 -16.08 -13.09
N TYR A 148 11.59 -16.39 -14.35
CA TYR A 148 11.40 -17.75 -14.88
C TYR A 148 12.66 -18.28 -15.56
#